data_AF-A0A7X7QTR3-F1
#
_entry.id   AF-A0A7X7QTR3-F1
#
_cell.length_a   1.000
_cell.length_b   1.000
_cell.length_c   1.000
_cell.angle_alpha   90.00
_cell.angle_beta   90.00
_cell.angle_gamma   90.00
#
_symmetry.space_group_name_H-M   'P 1'
#
loop_
_entity.id
_entity.type
_entity.pdbx_description
1 polymer ?
#
loop_
_entity_poly.entity_id
_entity_poly.type
_entity_poly.pdbx_seq_one_letter_code
_entity_poly.pdbx_strand_id
1 'polypeptide(L)'
;MFIDRRWLSQFDWILLGLCYLIPVLGLVTLYSAGYDAESSGFSLSWIPLAIRSQTFVKQLLFLSLGTVALLAALCLHPQRLARYAYALYAVCLLLLIGVLLFGVQAHGARRWLEFSGVRFQPSEFMKLC
;
A
#
# COMPACT_ATOMS: atom_id res chain seq x y z
N MET A 1 -12.73 23.79 -7.69
CA MET A 1 -12.88 22.34 -7.90
C MET A 1 -13.99 21.87 -6.97
N PHE A 2 -15.24 22.03 -7.39
CA PHE A 2 -16.39 21.61 -6.59
C PHE A 2 -16.57 20.11 -6.83
N ILE A 3 -16.29 19.31 -5.80
CA ILE A 3 -16.65 17.90 -5.80
C ILE A 3 -18.18 17.88 -5.87
N ASP A 4 -18.72 17.55 -7.04
CA ASP A 4 -20.16 17.41 -7.22
C ASP A 4 -20.67 16.30 -6.30
N ARG A 5 -21.66 16.59 -5.46
CA ARG A 5 -22.28 15.64 -4.51
C ARG A 5 -22.71 14.32 -5.15
N ARG A 6 -22.95 14.33 -6.47
CA ARG A 6 -23.33 13.17 -7.28
C ARG A 6 -22.23 12.12 -7.38
N TRP A 7 -20.95 12.52 -7.40
CA TRP A 7 -19.82 11.59 -7.46
C TRP A 7 -19.72 10.72 -6.21
N LEU A 8 -19.96 11.30 -5.03
CA LEU A 8 -19.98 10.56 -3.76
C LEU A 8 -21.24 9.71 -3.61
N SER A 9 -22.36 10.09 -4.22
CA SER A 9 -23.60 9.30 -4.16
C SER A 9 -23.60 8.07 -5.07
N GLN A 10 -22.84 8.10 -6.18
CA GLN A 10 -22.70 6.95 -7.09
C GLN A 10 -21.57 6.01 -6.68
N PHE A 11 -20.77 6.41 -5.70
CA PHE A 11 -19.69 5.59 -5.18
C PHE A 11 -20.26 4.39 -4.41
N ASP A 12 -19.76 3.19 -4.70
CA ASP A 12 -20.24 1.96 -4.05
C ASP A 12 -19.67 1.86 -2.63
N TRP A 13 -20.41 2.45 -1.68
CA TRP A 13 -20.07 2.45 -0.26
C TRP A 13 -20.06 1.05 0.35
N ILE A 14 -20.85 0.11 -0.19
CA ILE A 14 -20.89 -1.27 0.29
C ILE A 14 -19.59 -1.96 -0.07
N LEU A 15 -19.14 -1.83 -1.33
CA LEU A 15 -17.86 -2.38 -1.77
C LEU A 15 -16.69 -1.81 -0.96
N LEU A 16 -16.68 -0.50 -0.70
CA LEU A 16 -15.65 0.11 0.13
C LEU A 16 -15.69 -0.44 1.56
N GLY A 17 -16.89 -0.55 2.16
CA GLY A 17 -17.05 -1.12 3.50
C GLY A 17 -16.51 -2.56 3.59
N LEU A 18 -16.85 -3.41 2.62
CA LEU A 18 -16.34 -4.78 2.54
C LEU A 18 -14.82 -4.82 2.33
N CYS A 19 -14.28 -3.92 1.52
CA CYS A 19 -12.84 -3.81 1.27
C CYS A 19 -12.08 -3.43 2.55
N TYR A 20 -12.63 -2.56 3.40
CA TYR A 20 -12.02 -2.19 4.68
C TYR A 20 -12.25 -3.22 5.80
N LEU A 21 -13.31 -4.05 5.72
CA LEU A 21 -13.59 -5.06 6.72
C LEU A 21 -12.43 -6.06 6.87
N ILE A 22 -11.91 -6.55 5.74
CA ILE A 22 -10.83 -7.55 5.70
C ILE A 22 -9.53 -7.05 6.39
N PRO A 23 -8.95 -5.90 6.02
CA PRO A 23 -7.74 -5.40 6.66
C PRO A 23 -7.96 -5.01 8.12
N VAL A 24 -9.15 -4.54 8.51
CA VAL A 24 -9.46 -4.26 9.92
C VAL A 24 -9.46 -5.54 10.74
N LEU A 25 -10.11 -6.61 10.26
CA LEU A 25 -10.04 -7.93 10.91
C LEU A 25 -8.60 -8.44 10.97
N GLY A 26 -7.81 -8.25 9.90
CA GLY A 26 -6.39 -8.58 9.88
C GLY A 26 -5.55 -7.80 10.91
N LEU A 27 -5.88 -6.53 11.16
CA LEU A 27 -5.23 -5.75 12.22
C LEU A 27 -5.59 -6.26 13.62
N VAL A 28 -6.83 -6.67 13.84
CA VAL A 28 -7.26 -7.29 15.10
C VAL A 28 -6.52 -8.61 15.35
N THR A 29 -6.36 -9.45 14.34
CA THR A 29 -5.61 -10.71 14.48
C THR A 29 -4.12 -10.46 14.70
N LEU A 30 -3.52 -9.48 14.01
CA LEU A 30 -2.12 -9.09 14.21
C LEU A 30 -1.86 -8.49 15.59
N TYR A 31 -2.80 -7.72 16.13
CA TYR A 31 -2.72 -7.20 17.50
C TYR A 31 -2.76 -8.34 18.52
N SER A 32 -3.60 -9.34 18.30
CA SER A 32 -3.71 -10.52 19.16
C SER A 32 -2.49 -11.44 19.08
N ALA A 33 -1.96 -11.67 17.87
CA ALA A 33 -0.84 -12.57 17.63
C ALA A 33 0.53 -11.95 17.95
N GLY A 34 0.67 -10.63 17.86
CA GLY A 34 1.94 -9.90 17.93
C GLY A 34 2.48 -9.62 19.34
N TYR A 35 2.37 -10.57 20.27
CA TYR A 35 3.03 -10.51 21.58
C TYR A 35 4.51 -10.91 21.47
N ASP A 36 5.28 -10.22 20.63
CA ASP A 36 6.73 -10.44 20.53
C ASP A 36 7.44 -9.66 21.64
N ALA A 37 7.82 -10.36 22.71
CA ALA A 37 8.41 -9.80 23.93
C ALA A 37 9.71 -9.01 23.72
N GLU A 38 10.42 -9.25 22.61
CA GLU A 38 11.73 -8.67 22.29
C GLU A 38 11.67 -7.48 21.31
N SER A 39 10.50 -7.14 20.78
CA SER A 39 10.41 -6.07 19.79
C SER A 39 10.53 -4.69 20.46
N SER A 40 11.55 -3.93 20.07
CA SER A 40 11.69 -2.51 20.38
C SER A 40 10.42 -1.80 19.88
N GLY A 41 9.51 -1.45 20.80
CA GLY A 41 8.24 -0.82 20.46
C GLY A 41 8.45 0.45 19.63
N PHE A 42 7.55 0.70 18.68
CA PHE A 42 7.55 1.96 17.95
C PHE A 42 7.02 3.05 18.87
N SER A 43 7.94 3.87 19.41
CA SER A 43 7.61 5.01 20.26
C SER A 43 7.93 6.30 19.52
N LEU A 44 6.89 7.03 19.14
CA LEU A 44 7.02 8.40 18.64
C LEU A 44 7.03 9.32 19.87
N SER A 45 8.11 10.09 20.06
CA SER A 45 8.31 10.95 21.24
C SER A 45 7.16 11.93 21.53
N TRP A 46 6.28 12.18 20.56
CA TRP A 46 5.17 13.13 20.60
C TRP A 46 3.77 12.49 20.68
N ILE A 47 3.67 11.15 20.71
CA ILE A 47 2.40 10.43 20.92
C ILE A 47 2.54 9.54 22.17
N PRO A 48 1.71 9.70 23.21
CA PRO A 48 1.79 8.90 24.45
C PRO A 48 1.27 7.45 24.29
N LEU A 49 1.28 6.91 23.06
CA LEU A 49 0.80 5.57 22.75
C LEU A 49 1.98 4.69 22.34
N ALA A 50 2.50 3.90 23.28
CA ALA A 50 3.56 2.93 23.00
C ALA A 50 2.95 1.68 22.34
N ILE A 51 3.10 1.57 21.02
CA ILE A 51 2.64 0.38 20.29
C ILE A 51 3.79 -0.62 20.24
N ARG A 52 3.60 -1.75 20.92
CA ARG A 52 4.67 -2.74 21.14
C ARG A 52 4.86 -3.69 19.95
N SER A 53 3.87 -3.85 19.06
CA SER A 53 3.98 -4.72 17.87
C SER A 53 4.47 -3.96 16.63
N GLN A 54 5.70 -4.22 16.21
CA GLN A 54 6.30 -3.65 14.99
C GLN A 54 5.50 -4.02 13.73
N THR A 55 4.99 -5.26 13.63
CA THR A 55 4.22 -5.72 12.48
C THR A 55 2.86 -5.04 12.38
N PHE A 56 2.19 -4.83 13.52
CA PHE A 56 0.94 -4.09 13.58
C PHE A 56 1.12 -2.64 13.12
N VAL A 57 2.17 -1.96 13.62
CA VAL A 57 2.47 -0.57 13.21
C VAL A 57 2.74 -0.47 11.72
N LYS A 58 3.55 -1.39 11.17
CA LYS A 58 3.81 -1.45 9.73
C LYS A 58 2.50 -1.63 8.93
N GLN A 59 1.65 -2.56 9.34
CA GLN A 59 0.38 -2.80 8.65
C GLN A 59 -0.56 -1.59 8.72
N LEU A 60 -0.61 -0.90 9.87
CA LEU A 60 -1.40 0.31 10.06
C LEU A 60 -0.88 1.48 9.19
N LEU A 61 0.45 1.63 9.09
CA LEU A 61 1.08 2.60 8.19
C LEU A 61 0.80 2.30 6.71
N PHE A 62 0.89 1.03 6.29
CA PHE A 62 0.56 0.66 4.92
C PHE A 62 -0.93 0.84 4.61
N LEU A 63 -1.82 0.54 5.56
CA LEU A 63 -3.24 0.78 5.39
C LEU A 63 -3.54 2.27 5.23
N SER A 64 -2.93 3.13 6.06
CA SER A 64 -3.11 4.59 5.95
C SER A 64 -2.53 5.15 4.65
N LEU A 65 -1.33 4.72 4.24
CA LEU A 65 -0.75 5.04 2.93
C LEU A 65 -1.66 4.59 1.78
N GLY A 66 -2.24 3.39 1.88
CA GLY A 66 -3.20 2.86 0.90
C GLY A 66 -4.48 3.69 0.83
N THR A 67 -5.02 4.15 1.97
CA THR A 67 -6.16 5.06 2.02
C THR A 67 -5.86 6.39 1.36
N VAL A 68 -4.68 6.97 1.63
CA VAL A 68 -4.25 8.22 0.97
C VAL A 68 -4.11 8.03 -0.54
N ALA A 69 -3.54 6.91 -0.98
CA ALA A 69 -3.41 6.57 -2.39
C ALA A 69 -4.79 6.38 -3.06
N LEU A 70 -5.75 5.75 -2.38
CA LEU A 70 -7.13 5.62 -2.84
C LEU A 70 -7.77 7.00 -3.03
N LEU A 71 -7.66 7.89 -2.05
CA LEU A 71 -8.20 9.25 -2.14
C LEU A 71 -7.55 10.04 -3.29
N ALA A 72 -6.24 9.92 -3.47
CA ALA A 72 -5.53 10.52 -4.59
C ALA A 72 -6.02 9.96 -5.94
N ALA A 73 -6.22 8.65 -6.03
CA ALA A 73 -6.73 7.99 -7.23
C ALA A 73 -8.16 8.43 -7.59
N LEU A 74 -9.02 8.69 -6.59
CA LEU A 74 -10.37 9.25 -6.82
C LEU A 74 -10.34 10.65 -7.44
N CYS A 75 -9.26 11.42 -7.23
CA CYS A 75 -9.09 12.73 -7.86
C CYS A 75 -8.52 12.64 -9.29
N LEU A 76 -8.04 11.48 -9.74
CA LEU A 76 -7.46 11.31 -11.07
C LEU A 76 -8.54 10.95 -12.09
N HIS A 77 -8.61 11.74 -13.17
CA HIS A 77 -9.49 11.44 -14.29
C HIS A 77 -8.90 10.30 -15.15
N PRO A 78 -9.67 9.24 -15.45
CA PRO A 78 -9.20 8.08 -16.23
C PRO A 78 -8.61 8.46 -17.59
N GLN A 79 -9.18 9.48 -18.24
CA GLN A 79 -8.74 9.98 -19.54
C GLN A 79 -7.32 10.56 -19.52
N ARG A 80 -6.93 11.18 -18.39
CA ARG A 80 -5.56 11.68 -18.22
C ARG A 80 -4.58 10.53 -18.01
N LEU A 81 -5.00 9.51 -17.26
CA LEU A 81 -4.18 8.32 -17.03
C LEU A 81 -3.94 7.55 -18.33
N ALA A 82 -4.96 7.40 -19.18
CA ALA A 82 -4.86 6.74 -20.47
C ALA A 82 -3.82 7.38 -21.42
N ARG A 83 -3.63 8.71 -21.35
CA ARG A 83 -2.60 9.40 -22.14
C ARG A 83 -1.18 9.01 -21.73
N TYR A 84 -0.97 8.74 -20.44
CA TYR A 84 0.33 8.36 -19.91
C TYR A 84 0.51 6.84 -19.80
N ALA A 85 -0.49 6.04 -20.19
CA ALA A 85 -0.48 4.58 -20.04
C ALA A 85 0.75 3.93 -20.68
N TYR A 86 1.08 4.28 -21.93
CA TYR A 86 2.27 3.75 -22.61
C TYR A 86 3.59 4.13 -21.91
N ALA A 87 3.68 5.35 -21.37
CA ALA A 87 4.86 5.79 -20.63
C ALA A 87 4.99 5.06 -19.29
N LEU A 88 3.88 4.93 -18.55
CA LEU A 88 3.83 4.18 -17.29
C LEU A 88 4.15 2.70 -17.49
N TYR A 89 3.63 2.10 -18.56
CA TYR A 89 3.94 0.73 -18.97
C TYR A 89 5.44 0.55 -19.24
N ALA A 90 6.05 1.45 -20.03
CA ALA A 90 7.48 1.38 -20.32
C ALA A 90 8.34 1.51 -19.04
N VAL A 91 7.97 2.41 -18.13
CA VAL A 91 8.65 2.55 -16.83
C VAL A 91 8.49 1.28 -15.99
N CYS A 92 7.30 0.70 -15.92
CA CYS A 92 7.08 -0.55 -15.19
C CYS A 92 7.89 -1.70 -15.79
N LEU A 93 7.95 -1.80 -17.12
CA LEU A 93 8.77 -2.79 -17.80
C LEU A 93 10.26 -2.65 -17.45
N LEU A 94 10.79 -1.42 -17.44
CA LEU A 94 12.16 -1.16 -17.02
C LEU A 94 12.39 -1.54 -15.55
N LEU A 95 11.43 -1.29 -14.66
CA LEU A 95 11.50 -1.71 -13.26
C LEU A 95 11.51 -3.25 -13.12
N LEU A 96 10.75 -3.98 -13.95
CA LEU A 96 10.81 -5.45 -13.99
C LEU A 96 12.19 -5.95 -14.42
N ILE A 97 12.80 -5.32 -15.42
CA ILE A 97 14.19 -5.63 -15.81
C ILE A 97 15.13 -5.31 -14.63
N GLY A 98 14.89 -4.20 -13.93
CA GLY A 98 15.61 -3.84 -12.71
C GLY A 98 15.54 -4.91 -11.62
N VAL A 99 14.39 -5.58 -11.43
CA VAL A 99 14.25 -6.69 -10.47
C VAL A 99 15.13 -7.88 -10.86
N LEU A 100 15.31 -8.17 -12.15
CA LEU A 100 16.17 -9.28 -12.58
C LEU A 100 17.64 -9.04 -12.21
N LEU A 101 18.09 -7.78 -12.31
CA LEU A 101 19.46 -7.37 -12.07
C LEU A 101 19.76 -7.11 -10.59
N PHE A 102 18.88 -6.37 -9.91
CA PHE A 102 19.10 -5.83 -8.56
C PHE A 102 18.07 -6.33 -7.53
N GLY A 103 17.18 -7.25 -7.91
CA GLY A 103 16.14 -7.78 -7.03
C GLY A 103 16.71 -8.63 -5.91
N VAL A 104 16.17 -8.44 -4.71
CA VAL A 104 16.48 -9.25 -3.54
C VAL A 104 15.86 -10.63 -3.71
N GLN A 105 16.68 -11.66 -3.46
CA GLN A 105 16.22 -13.04 -3.48
C GLN A 105 15.54 -13.36 -2.14
N ALA A 106 14.24 -13.64 -2.19
CA ALA A 106 13.46 -14.08 -1.04
C ALA A 106 12.68 -15.34 -1.41
N HIS A 107 12.69 -16.36 -0.55
CA HIS A 107 11.97 -17.62 -0.76
C HIS A 107 12.25 -18.27 -2.14
N GLY A 108 13.49 -18.21 -2.61
CA GLY A 108 13.92 -18.81 -3.88
C GLY A 108 13.64 -18.00 -5.14
N ALA A 109 12.96 -16.85 -5.06
CA ALA A 109 12.65 -16.00 -6.22
C ALA A 109 13.12 -14.54 -6.02
N ARG A 110 13.48 -13.87 -7.12
CA ARG A 110 13.77 -12.43 -7.15
C ARG A 110 12.53 -11.69 -7.63
N ARG A 111 11.81 -11.04 -6.71
CA ARG A 111 10.55 -10.32 -7.01
C ARG A 111 10.49 -8.92 -6.43
N TRP A 112 11.37 -8.63 -5.47
CA TRP A 112 11.34 -7.42 -4.67
C TRP A 112 12.57 -6.58 -4.94
N LEU A 113 12.37 -5.29 -5.14
CA LEU A 113 13.44 -4.29 -5.03
C LEU A 113 13.42 -3.78 -3.59
N GLU A 114 14.56 -3.77 -2.93
CA GLU A 114 14.67 -3.24 -1.56
C GLU A 114 15.42 -1.92 -1.59
N PHE A 115 14.75 -0.87 -1.11
CA PHE A 115 15.34 0.47 -0.96
C PHE A 115 15.26 0.87 0.51
N SER A 116 16.41 0.94 1.17
CA SER A 116 16.52 1.42 2.57
C SER A 116 15.53 0.77 3.56
N GLY A 117 15.30 -0.55 3.44
CA GLY A 117 14.38 -1.31 4.30
C GLY A 117 12.91 -1.31 3.86
N VAL A 118 12.56 -0.60 2.79
CA VAL A 118 11.25 -0.69 2.13
C VAL A 118 11.35 -1.61 0.92
N ARG A 119 10.49 -2.63 0.87
CA ARG A 119 10.40 -3.55 -0.26
C ARG A 119 9.30 -3.11 -1.21
N PHE A 120 9.67 -2.92 -2.46
CA PHE A 120 8.79 -2.52 -3.55
C PHE A 120 8.69 -3.65 -4.56
N GLN A 121 7.47 -3.98 -5.00
CA GLN A 121 7.21 -5.03 -5.98
C GLN A 121 6.71 -4.41 -7.29
N PRO A 122 7.58 -4.25 -8.31
CA PRO A 122 7.18 -3.64 -9.59
C PRO A 122 6.06 -4.37 -10.31
N SER A 123 5.91 -5.69 -10.10
CA SER A 123 4.86 -6.47 -10.76
C SER A 123 3.45 -6.07 -10.35
N GLU A 124 3.26 -5.45 -9.17
CA GLU A 124 1.94 -4.94 -8.78
C GLU A 124 1.54 -3.71 -9.61
N PHE A 125 2.49 -2.82 -9.90
CA PHE A 125 2.25 -1.64 -10.75
C PHE A 125 2.05 -2.02 -12.21
N MET A 126 2.74 -3.06 -12.67
CA MET A 126 2.56 -3.60 -14.03
C MET A 126 1.13 -4.08 -14.30
N LYS A 127 0.39 -4.56 -13.28
CA LYS A 127 -1.01 -4.98 -13.44
C LYS A 127 -1.96 -3.79 -13.67
N LEU A 128 -1.54 -2.58 -13.30
CA LEU A 128 -2.34 -1.36 -13.40
C LEU A 128 -2.11 -0.59 -14.71
N CYS A 129 -1.02 -0.88 -15.42
CA CYS A 129 -0.64 -0.23 -16.69
C CYS A 129 -1.25 -0.98 -17.87
#